data_AF-A0A969XJK8-F1
#
_entry.id   AF-A0A969XJK8-F1
#
_cell.length_a   1.000
_cell.length_b   1.000
_cell.length_c   1.000
_cell.angle_alpha   90.00
_cell.angle_beta   90.00
_cell.angle_gamma   90.00
#
_symmetry.space_group_name_H-M   'P 1'
#
loop_
_entity.id
_entity.type
_entity.pdbx_description
1 polymer ?
#
loop_
_entity_poly.entity_id
_entity_poly.type
_entity_poly.pdbx_seq_one_letter_code
_entity_poly.pdbx_strand_id
1 'polypeptide(L)' 'MAPHGSALLHVHLVAGVSNGLIVESGMPDLQDRAKGMFLESLTLDSDGLMTAPDKPGIGVTLNEEWVRAHTAE' A
#
# COMPACT_ATOMS: atom_id res chain seq x y z
N MET A 1 -8.08 -3.48 15.36
CA MET A 1 -7.30 -2.39 14.74
C MET A 1 -7.71 -2.28 13.28
N ALA A 2 -8.16 -1.12 12.84
CA ALA A 2 -8.59 -0.83 11.47
C ALA A 2 -8.09 0.57 11.09
N PRO A 3 -6.83 0.69 10.64
CA PRO A 3 -6.17 1.98 10.43
C PRO A 3 -6.56 2.64 9.09
N HIS A 4 -6.60 3.98 9.06
CA HIS A 4 -7.17 4.74 7.93
C HIS A 4 -6.21 4.97 6.74
N GLY A 5 -6.64 4.57 5.55
CA GLY A 5 -6.10 5.05 4.27
C GLY A 5 -4.96 4.26 3.63
N SER A 6 -3.78 4.20 4.26
CA SER A 6 -2.55 3.73 3.59
C SER A 6 -2.42 2.20 3.50
N ALA A 7 -3.08 1.60 2.51
CA ALA A 7 -3.17 0.15 2.37
C ALA A 7 -1.81 -0.57 2.30
N LEU A 8 -0.83 -0.03 1.55
CA LEU A 8 0.52 -0.61 1.42
C LEU A 8 1.28 -0.66 2.75
N LEU A 9 1.04 0.28 3.65
CA LEU A 9 1.62 0.28 4.99
C LEU A 9 0.77 -0.59 5.95
N HIS A 10 -0.54 -0.45 5.87
CA HIS A 10 -1.47 -1.00 6.84
C HIS A 10 -1.64 -2.52 6.75
N VAL A 11 -1.35 -3.13 5.59
CA VAL A 11 -1.34 -4.60 5.46
C VAL A 11 -0.41 -5.25 6.49
N HIS A 12 0.77 -4.66 6.73
CA HIS A 12 1.73 -5.15 7.71
C HIS A 12 1.23 -5.00 9.15
N LEU A 13 0.62 -3.85 9.46
CA LEU A 13 0.09 -3.57 10.80
C LEU A 13 -1.09 -4.47 11.15
N VAL A 14 -2.01 -4.68 10.20
CA VAL A 14 -3.21 -5.49 10.39
C VAL A 14 -2.84 -6.97 10.48
N ALA A 15 -1.97 -7.48 9.60
CA ALA A 15 -1.53 -8.87 9.62
C ALA A 15 -0.66 -9.21 10.85
N GLY A 16 0.07 -8.23 11.38
CA GLY A 16 1.00 -8.42 12.50
C GLY A 16 0.37 -8.45 13.89
N VAL A 17 -0.94 -8.19 14.04
CA VAL A 17 -1.61 -8.12 15.35
C VAL A 17 -2.86 -8.99 15.38
N SER A 18 -3.08 -9.69 16.50
CA SER A 18 -4.19 -10.65 16.65
C SER A 18 -5.58 -10.01 16.65
N ASN A 19 -5.67 -8.69 16.82
CA ASN A 19 -6.90 -7.92 16.76
C ASN A 19 -7.02 -7.09 15.47
N GLY A 20 -6.23 -7.38 14.43
CA GLY A 20 -6.37 -6.78 13.11
C GLY A 20 -7.72 -7.15 12.48
N LEU A 21 -8.40 -6.18 11.86
CA LEU A 21 -9.74 -6.40 11.28
C LEU A 21 -9.73 -6.27 9.76
N ILE A 22 -9.41 -5.08 9.24
CA ILE A 22 -9.47 -4.76 7.82
C ILE A 22 -8.37 -3.76 7.45
N VAL A 23 -7.92 -3.81 6.20
CA VAL A 23 -7.08 -2.79 5.58
C VAL A 23 -7.98 -1.87 4.76
N GLU A 24 -7.95 -0.58 5.05
CA GLU A 24 -8.63 0.40 4.20
C GLU A 24 -7.74 0.73 2.98
N SER A 25 -8.35 0.74 1.80
CA SER A 25 -7.77 1.29 0.58
C SER A 25 -8.68 2.41 0.07
N GLY A 26 -8.11 3.58 -0.19
CA GLY A 26 -8.84 4.74 -0.68
C GLY A 26 -9.48 4.49 -2.06
N MET A 27 -10.54 5.25 -2.35
CA MET A 27 -11.20 5.25 -3.66
C MET A 27 -10.19 5.46 -4.80
N PRO A 28 -10.43 4.91 -6.01
CA PRO A 28 -9.50 4.98 -7.15
C PRO A 28 -8.94 6.38 -7.41
N ASP A 29 -9.77 7.39 -7.20
CA ASP A 29 -9.51 8.81 -7.46
C ASP A 29 -8.46 9.42 -6.50
N LEU A 30 -8.29 8.88 -5.29
CA LEU A 30 -7.24 9.28 -4.34
C LEU A 30 -5.90 8.54 -4.57
N GLN A 31 -5.94 7.35 -5.19
CA GLN A 31 -4.71 6.64 -5.55
C GLN A 31 -3.89 7.37 -6.61
N ASP A 32 -4.52 8.22 -7.42
CA ASP A 32 -3.87 8.96 -8.52
C ASP A 32 -2.69 9.84 -8.07
N ARG A 33 -2.67 10.34 -6.82
CA ARG A 33 -1.59 11.22 -6.33
C ARG A 33 -0.25 10.53 -6.08
N ALA A 34 -0.25 9.22 -5.86
CA ALA A 34 0.95 8.40 -5.66
C ALA A 34 1.06 7.28 -6.71
N LYS A 35 0.20 7.32 -7.74
CA LYS A 35 0.12 6.29 -8.77
C LYS A 35 1.41 6.32 -9.58
N GLY A 36 2.21 5.27 -9.40
CA GLY A 36 3.53 5.15 -10.01
C GLY A 36 4.70 5.54 -9.12
N MET A 37 4.48 6.00 -7.87
CA MET A 37 5.57 6.27 -6.92
C MET A 37 6.28 4.99 -6.44
N PHE A 38 5.54 3.87 -6.39
CA PHE A 38 6.08 2.55 -6.09
C PHE A 38 5.90 1.64 -7.30
N LEU A 39 6.83 0.70 -7.48
CA LEU A 39 6.75 -0.29 -8.56
C LEU A 39 5.69 -1.37 -8.29
N GLU A 40 5.49 -1.70 -7.03
CA GLU A 40 4.48 -2.64 -6.58
C GLU A 40 3.10 -1.95 -6.45
N SER A 41 2.07 -2.69 -6.82
CA SER A 41 0.67 -2.29 -6.62
C SER A 41 -0.02 -3.29 -5.71
N LEU A 42 -1.02 -2.81 -4.98
CA LEU A 42 -1.80 -3.65 -4.08
C LEU A 42 -2.91 -4.33 -4.89
N THR A 43 -2.87 -5.66 -4.95
CA THR A 43 -3.87 -6.47 -5.66
C THR A 43 -4.73 -7.23 -4.67
N LEU A 44 -6.05 -7.21 -4.90
CA LEU A 44 -6.99 -8.08 -4.21
C LEU A 44 -7.23 -9.34 -5.03
N ASP A 45 -7.45 -10.47 -4.37
CA ASP A 45 -7.99 -11.67 -5.01
C ASP A 45 -9.51 -11.56 -5.26
N SER A 46 -10.11 -12.62 -5.78
CA SER A 46 -11.55 -12.68 -6.10
C SER A 46 -12.45 -12.53 -4.87
N ASP A 47 -11.92 -12.79 -3.67
CA ASP A 47 -12.65 -12.71 -2.41
C ASP A 47 -12.41 -11.37 -1.69
N GLY A 48 -11.66 -10.45 -2.32
CA GLY A 48 -11.33 -9.16 -1.74
C GLY A 48 -10.24 -9.22 -0.67
N LEU A 49 -9.48 -10.31 -0.61
CA LEU A 49 -8.38 -10.50 0.34
C LEU A 49 -7.04 -10.06 -0.28
N MET A 50 -6.08 -9.79 0.60
CA MET A 50 -4.69 -9.46 0.25
C MET A 50 -3.74 -10.15 1.21
N THR A 51 -2.50 -10.36 0.76
CA THR A 51 -1.43 -10.96 1.55
C THR A 51 -0.34 -9.93 1.82
N ALA A 52 0.17 -9.87 3.04
CA ALA A 52 1.35 -9.08 3.35
C ALA A 52 2.56 -9.65 2.57
N PRO A 53 3.41 -8.81 1.96
CA PRO A 53 4.53 -9.29 1.15
C PRO A 53 5.60 -9.97 2.02
N ASP A 54 6.22 -11.03 1.50
CA ASP A 54 7.33 -11.73 2.17
C ASP A 54 8.67 -10.98 2.06
N LYS A 55 8.73 -9.90 1.27
CA LYS A 55 9.93 -9.08 1.11
C LYS A 55 10.24 -8.33 2.42
N PRO A 56 11.52 -8.15 2.79
CA PRO A 56 11.90 -7.37 3.97
C PRO A 56 11.35 -5.93 3.98
N GLY A 57 11.14 -5.38 5.18
CA GLY A 57 10.62 -4.03 5.36
C GLY A 57 9.15 -3.92 4.94
N ILE A 58 8.78 -2.82 4.30
CA ILE A 58 7.41 -2.61 3.79
C ILE A 58 7.14 -3.33 2.46
N GLY A 59 8.16 -3.95 1.85
CA GLY A 59 8.01 -4.78 0.66
C GLY A 59 7.71 -4.05 -0.64
N VAL A 60 7.97 -2.74 -0.71
CA VAL A 60 7.83 -1.93 -1.94
C VAL A 60 9.17 -1.33 -2.38
N THR A 61 9.25 -1.05 -3.66
CA THR A 61 10.39 -0.44 -4.35
C THR A 61 9.97 0.94 -4.84
N LEU A 62 10.77 1.96 -4.53
CA LEU A 62 10.54 3.33 -5.00
C LEU A 62 10.77 3.40 -6.51
N ASN A 63 9.86 4.05 -7.23
CA ASN A 63 10.08 4.45 -8.62
C ASN A 63 10.85 5.77 -8.64
N GLU A 64 12.18 5.68 -8.74
CA GLU A 64 13.05 6.86 -8.70
C GLU A 64 12.80 7.85 -9.85
N GLU A 65 12.40 7.37 -11.02
CA GLU A 65 12.06 8.24 -12.16
C GLU A 65 10.81 9.07 -11.84
N TRP A 66 9.77 8.41 -11.34
CA TRP A 66 8.53 9.09 -10.94
C TRP A 66 8.80 10.10 -9.82
N VAL A 67 9.56 9.71 -8.79
CA VAL A 67 9.89 10.59 -7.67
C VAL A 67 10.67 11.81 -8.15
N ARG A 68 11.68 11.62 -9.00
CA ARG A 68 12.47 12.74 -9.56
C ARG A 68 11.61 13.71 -10.35
N ALA A 69 10.63 13.21 -11.13
CA ALA A 69 9.73 14.03 -11.92
C ALA A 69 8.70 14.82 -11.09
N HIS A 70 8.44 14.41 -9.84
CA HIS A 70 7.39 15.00 -8.97
C HIS A 70 7.94 15.56 -7.65
N THR A 71 9.26 15.68 -7.51
CA THR A 71 9.88 16.37 -6.38
C THR A 71 9.76 17.88 -6.61
N ALA A 72 9.16 18.61 -5.68
CA ALA A 72 9.17 20.07 -5.71
C ALA A 72 10.56 20.59 -5.28
N GLU A 73 11.08 21.60 -5.96
CA GLU A 73 12.29 22.33 -5.55
C GLU A 73 12.12 23.05 -4.20
#